data_AF-A0AAU3BLT0-F1
#
_entry.id   AF-A0AAU3BLT0-F1
#
_cell.length_a   1.000
_cell.length_b   1.000
_cell.length_c   1.000
_cell.angle_alpha   90.00
_cell.angle_beta   90.00
_cell.angle_gamma   90.00
#
_symmetry.space_group_name_H-M   'P 1'
#
loop_
_entity.id
_entity.type
_entity.pdbx_description
1 polymer ?
#
loop_
_entity_poly.entity_id
_entity_poly.type
_entity_poly.pdbx_seq_one_letter_code
_entity_poly.pdbx_strand_id
1 'polypeptide(L)'
;MLVIRREGFEQRYGGLRYQVRNSYTVRNERREEVRDWHFDPGQNVWPDSAHGWYFDWLGERVSSPVRYLIHTDGRVGVEDGSGVFVEIAPSVQALIESHALIDMVSTWDRADTGDMDSFALAQKLEGLVEIPEASGRTIRWRVSATVAVMAFQNWSSEEPRRWRAFVWSRGEVGRRQIGAAIVPTAALPLPRATG
;
A
#
# COMPACT_ATOMS: atom_id res chain seq x y z
N MET A 1 19.81 18.42 2.29
CA MET A 1 18.51 18.33 1.59
C MET A 1 18.78 17.75 0.22
N LEU A 2 18.30 16.53 -0.07
CA LEU A 2 18.45 15.93 -1.39
C LEU A 2 17.37 16.55 -2.30
N VAL A 3 17.78 17.13 -3.43
CA VAL A 3 16.84 17.67 -4.43
C VAL A 3 16.87 16.70 -5.61
N ILE A 4 15.84 15.87 -5.73
CA ILE A 4 15.61 15.07 -6.93
C ILE A 4 15.16 16.00 -8.03
N ARG A 5 15.98 16.09 -9.09
CA ARG A 5 15.62 16.75 -10.34
C ARG A 5 15.01 15.72 -11.29
N ARG A 6 14.18 16.19 -12.23
CA ARG A 6 13.57 15.34 -13.26
C ARG A 6 14.64 14.57 -14.05
N GLU A 7 15.73 15.24 -14.43
CA GLU A 7 16.84 14.63 -15.18
C GLU A 7 17.58 13.57 -14.35
N GLY A 8 17.70 13.79 -13.03
CA GLY A 8 18.31 12.81 -12.12
C GLY A 8 17.41 11.59 -11.91
N PHE A 9 16.09 11.77 -11.88
CA PHE A 9 15.13 10.67 -11.88
C PHE A 9 15.20 9.89 -13.20
N GLU A 10 15.20 10.57 -14.34
CA GLU A 10 15.33 9.95 -15.66
C GLU A 10 16.64 9.17 -15.80
N GLN A 11 17.76 9.73 -15.34
CA GLN A 11 19.06 9.03 -15.37
C GLN A 11 19.05 7.74 -14.54
N ARG A 12 18.33 7.74 -13.41
CA ARG A 12 18.34 6.60 -12.47
C ARG A 12 17.27 5.56 -12.78
N TYR A 13 16.10 5.98 -13.23
CA TYR A 13 14.91 5.13 -13.37
C TYR A 13 14.27 5.20 -14.76
N GLY A 14 14.66 6.14 -15.61
CA GLY A 14 14.13 6.26 -16.97
C GLY A 14 14.29 4.96 -17.76
N GLY A 15 13.23 4.57 -18.48
CA GLY A 15 13.19 3.29 -19.19
C GLY A 15 12.97 2.05 -18.33
N LEU A 16 12.95 2.14 -16.98
CA LEU A 16 12.58 1.00 -16.14
C LEU A 16 11.11 0.65 -16.37
N ARG A 17 10.86 -0.61 -16.72
CA ARG A 17 9.54 -1.20 -16.95
C ARG A 17 9.43 -2.53 -16.21
N TYR A 18 8.35 -2.75 -15.49
CA TYR A 18 8.03 -4.05 -14.92
C TYR A 18 6.53 -4.22 -14.70
N GLN A 19 6.13 -5.47 -14.46
CA GLN A 19 4.75 -5.85 -14.19
C GLN A 19 4.60 -6.22 -12.72
N VAL A 20 3.45 -5.88 -12.13
CA VAL A 20 3.09 -6.28 -10.77
C VAL A 20 1.82 -7.12 -10.85
N ARG A 21 1.89 -8.37 -10.41
CA ARG A 21 0.70 -9.21 -10.28
C ARG A 21 -0.02 -8.89 -8.99
N ASN A 22 -1.33 -8.80 -9.06
CA ASN A 22 -2.20 -8.59 -7.91
C ASN A 22 -3.34 -9.60 -7.98
N SER A 23 -3.72 -10.13 -6.83
CA SER A 23 -4.92 -10.97 -6.72
C SER A 23 -5.84 -10.42 -5.64
N TYR A 24 -7.12 -10.37 -5.95
CA TYR A 24 -8.15 -9.97 -5.00
C TYR A 24 -9.44 -10.75 -5.22
N THR A 25 -10.22 -10.93 -4.17
CA THR A 25 -11.49 -11.63 -4.23
C THR A 25 -12.62 -10.61 -4.34
N VAL A 26 -13.52 -10.79 -5.31
CA VAL A 26 -14.75 -10.02 -5.44
C VAL A 26 -15.90 -11.00 -5.59
N ARG A 27 -16.93 -10.90 -4.72
CA ARG A 27 -18.10 -11.79 -4.76
C ARG A 27 -17.72 -13.28 -4.77
N ASN A 28 -16.76 -13.67 -3.93
CA ASN A 28 -16.19 -15.02 -3.82
C ASN A 28 -15.46 -15.54 -5.08
N GLU A 29 -15.21 -14.69 -6.07
CA GLU A 29 -14.38 -15.04 -7.22
C GLU A 29 -13.00 -14.40 -7.08
N ARG A 30 -11.97 -15.22 -7.22
CA ARG A 30 -10.58 -14.75 -7.29
C ARG A 30 -10.36 -14.09 -8.65
N ARG A 31 -9.96 -12.82 -8.62
CA ARG A 31 -9.54 -12.07 -9.80
C ARG A 31 -8.04 -11.83 -9.75
N GLU A 32 -7.41 -11.99 -10.90
CA GLU A 32 -6.00 -11.71 -11.09
C GLU A 32 -5.87 -10.54 -12.05
N GLU A 33 -5.01 -9.60 -11.69
CA GLU A 33 -4.72 -8.40 -12.44
C GLU A 33 -3.20 -8.27 -12.57
N VAL A 34 -2.74 -7.85 -13.74
CA VAL A 34 -1.34 -7.52 -13.98
C VAL A 34 -1.27 -6.03 -14.30
N ARG A 35 -0.46 -5.30 -13.55
CA ARG A 35 -0.30 -3.84 -13.66
C ARG A 35 1.07 -3.51 -14.21
N ASP A 36 1.11 -2.84 -15.35
CA ASP A 36 2.35 -2.41 -16.00
C ASP A 36 2.81 -1.06 -15.44
N TRP A 37 4.07 -0.97 -15.01
CA TRP A 37 4.67 0.23 -14.42
C TRP A 37 5.79 0.79 -15.28
N HIS A 38 5.73 2.09 -15.54
CA HIS A 38 6.61 2.81 -16.46
C HIS A 38 7.29 4.00 -15.76
N PHE A 39 8.61 3.97 -15.66
CA PHE A 39 9.41 4.97 -14.93
C PHE A 39 9.89 6.16 -15.78
N ASP A 40 9.22 6.43 -16.88
CA ASP A 40 9.59 7.55 -17.75
C ASP A 40 9.02 8.87 -17.21
N PRO A 41 9.82 9.95 -17.21
CA PRO A 41 9.34 11.24 -16.79
C PRO A 41 8.23 11.73 -17.71
N GLY A 42 7.19 12.32 -17.12
CA GLY A 42 6.18 13.08 -17.84
C GLY A 42 6.73 14.46 -18.24
N GLN A 43 5.85 15.33 -18.72
CA GLN A 43 6.25 16.64 -19.24
C GLN A 43 5.99 17.80 -18.28
N ASN A 44 5.27 17.54 -17.20
CA ASN A 44 4.70 18.58 -16.37
C ASN A 44 5.45 18.71 -15.04
N VAL A 45 5.54 19.95 -14.57
CA VAL A 45 6.17 20.31 -13.28
C VAL A 45 5.30 21.36 -12.62
N TRP A 46 5.10 21.22 -11.31
CA TRP A 46 4.30 22.14 -10.51
C TRP A 46 5.02 22.50 -9.22
N PRO A 47 4.82 23.73 -8.71
CA PRO A 47 5.26 24.09 -7.37
C PRO A 47 4.45 23.35 -6.31
N ASP A 48 5.11 22.95 -5.23
CA ASP A 48 4.41 22.58 -4.00
C ASP A 48 4.07 23.85 -3.20
N SER A 49 2.83 23.93 -2.74
CA SER A 49 2.31 25.04 -1.93
C SER A 49 2.98 25.15 -0.56
N ALA A 50 3.46 24.02 -0.02
CA ALA A 50 4.26 24.02 1.19
C ALA A 50 5.69 24.45 0.84
N HIS A 51 6.51 23.58 0.25
CA HIS A 51 7.88 23.90 -0.17
C HIS A 51 8.38 22.88 -1.21
N GLY A 52 8.91 23.37 -2.34
CA GLY A 52 9.54 22.52 -3.37
C GLY A 52 8.70 22.44 -4.64
N TRP A 53 8.92 21.38 -5.41
CA TRP A 53 8.23 21.12 -6.67
C TRP A 53 7.97 19.61 -6.79
N TYR A 54 7.03 19.25 -7.65
CA TYR A 54 6.82 17.88 -8.08
C TYR A 54 6.65 17.82 -9.59
N PHE A 55 6.99 16.69 -10.19
CA PHE A 55 6.82 16.43 -11.61
C PHE A 55 6.09 15.11 -11.83
N ASP A 56 5.40 15.00 -12.94
CA ASP A 56 4.71 13.77 -13.29
C ASP A 56 5.66 12.72 -13.89
N TRP A 57 5.24 11.47 -13.81
CA TRP A 57 5.85 10.34 -14.50
C TRP A 57 4.74 9.40 -14.99
N LEU A 58 5.04 8.55 -15.96
CA LEU A 58 4.02 7.71 -16.57
C LEU A 58 3.33 6.78 -15.55
N GLY A 59 4.08 6.26 -14.57
CA GLY A 59 3.55 5.44 -13.50
C GLY A 59 2.87 4.17 -14.01
N GLU A 60 1.72 3.83 -13.43
CA GLU A 60 0.93 2.67 -13.83
C GLU A 60 0.17 2.92 -15.15
N ARG A 61 0.28 1.99 -16.11
CA ARG A 61 -0.37 2.05 -17.43
C ARG A 61 -1.82 1.57 -17.41
N VAL A 62 -2.64 2.25 -16.65
CA VAL A 62 -4.09 2.02 -16.61
C VAL A 62 -4.84 3.33 -16.84
N SER A 63 -6.14 3.26 -17.15
CA SER A 63 -7.01 4.44 -17.05
C SER A 63 -7.12 4.81 -15.58
N SER A 64 -6.15 5.57 -15.09
CA SER A 64 -6.03 5.99 -13.71
C SER A 64 -6.78 7.31 -13.53
N PRO A 65 -7.62 7.44 -12.49
CA PRO A 65 -8.20 8.74 -12.14
C PRO A 65 -7.15 9.70 -11.54
N VAL A 66 -5.91 9.24 -11.36
CA VAL A 66 -4.82 10.01 -10.76
C VAL A 66 -3.60 10.14 -11.66
N ARG A 67 -2.90 11.27 -11.53
CA ARG A 67 -1.55 11.49 -12.03
C ARG A 67 -0.53 11.02 -11.00
N TYR A 68 0.47 10.27 -11.44
CA TYR A 68 1.58 9.84 -10.60
C TYR A 68 2.66 10.92 -10.55
N LEU A 69 3.13 11.24 -9.34
CA LEU A 69 4.01 12.38 -9.08
C LEU A 69 5.26 11.97 -8.30
N ILE A 70 6.38 12.62 -8.59
CA ILE A 70 7.61 12.58 -7.79
C ILE A 70 7.84 13.97 -7.21
N HIS A 71 7.93 14.04 -5.88
CA HIS A 71 8.30 15.26 -5.19
C HIS A 71 9.83 15.42 -5.16
N THR A 72 10.31 16.66 -5.17
CA THR A 72 11.74 17.00 -5.16
C THR A 72 12.51 16.48 -3.95
N ASP A 73 11.86 16.16 -2.83
CA ASP A 73 12.50 15.49 -1.68
C ASP A 73 12.58 13.96 -1.83
N GLY A 74 12.09 13.42 -2.94
CA GLY A 74 12.12 12.01 -3.32
C GLY A 74 10.88 11.20 -2.99
N ARG A 75 9.88 11.79 -2.33
CA ARG A 75 8.60 11.12 -2.06
C ARG A 75 7.81 10.86 -3.34
N VAL A 76 7.06 9.77 -3.34
CA VAL A 76 6.14 9.42 -4.43
C VAL A 76 4.72 9.74 -3.99
N GLY A 77 3.97 10.40 -4.86
CA GLY A 77 2.58 10.73 -4.61
C GLY A 77 1.70 10.58 -5.83
N VAL A 78 0.44 10.91 -5.62
CA VAL A 78 -0.58 11.02 -6.66
C VAL A 78 -1.33 12.34 -6.53
N GLU A 79 -1.98 12.76 -7.60
CA GLU A 79 -2.92 13.88 -7.63
C GLU A 79 -4.13 13.48 -8.49
N ASP A 80 -5.33 13.79 -8.02
CA ASP A 80 -6.61 13.31 -8.58
C ASP A 80 -7.43 14.41 -9.28
N GLY A 81 -6.78 15.50 -9.68
CA GLY A 81 -7.42 16.72 -10.19
C GLY A 81 -7.59 17.82 -9.14
N SER A 82 -7.39 17.53 -7.85
CA SER A 82 -7.48 18.51 -6.75
C SER A 82 -6.35 19.54 -6.69
N GLY A 83 -5.27 19.34 -7.45
CA GLY A 83 -4.05 20.14 -7.38
C GLY A 83 -3.20 19.87 -6.12
N VAL A 84 -3.54 18.86 -5.32
CA VAL A 84 -2.85 18.53 -4.07
C VAL A 84 -2.01 17.27 -4.23
N PHE A 85 -0.74 17.35 -3.84
CA PHE A 85 0.14 16.19 -3.76
C PHE A 85 -0.26 15.28 -2.60
N VAL A 86 -0.57 14.02 -2.90
CA VAL A 86 -0.92 13.00 -1.90
C VAL A 86 0.15 11.92 -1.87
N GLU A 87 0.97 11.90 -0.83
CA GLU A 87 2.03 10.90 -0.65
C GLU A 87 1.46 9.47 -0.56
N ILE A 88 1.99 8.57 -1.39
CA ILE A 88 1.66 7.13 -1.41
C ILE A 88 2.85 6.23 -1.06
N ALA A 89 4.08 6.72 -1.21
CA ALA A 89 5.28 6.02 -0.78
C ALA A 89 6.38 7.03 -0.39
N PRO A 90 7.24 6.70 0.58
CA PRO A 90 8.27 7.62 1.05
C PRO A 90 9.41 7.81 0.04
N SER A 91 9.58 6.88 -0.90
CA SER A 91 10.54 6.99 -2.01
C SER A 91 10.19 6.07 -3.16
N VAL A 92 10.81 6.28 -4.32
CA VAL A 92 10.73 5.37 -5.49
C VAL A 92 11.19 3.96 -5.13
N GLN A 93 12.27 3.83 -4.34
CA GLN A 93 12.76 2.53 -3.91
C GLN A 93 11.71 1.82 -3.04
N ALA A 94 11.12 2.53 -2.07
CA ALA A 94 10.08 1.95 -1.23
C ALA A 94 8.81 1.57 -2.02
N LEU A 95 8.48 2.32 -3.08
CA LEU A 95 7.42 1.95 -4.00
C LEU A 95 7.75 0.63 -4.72
N ILE A 96 8.97 0.48 -5.26
CA ILE A 96 9.41 -0.74 -5.94
C ILE A 96 9.41 -1.94 -4.98
N GLU A 97 9.91 -1.78 -3.75
CA GLU A 97 9.88 -2.84 -2.74
C GLU A 97 8.44 -3.22 -2.35
N SER A 98 7.55 -2.24 -2.19
CA SER A 98 6.13 -2.50 -1.97
C SER A 98 5.51 -3.26 -3.15
N HIS A 99 5.89 -2.95 -4.39
CA HIS A 99 5.42 -3.69 -5.56
C HIS A 99 5.92 -5.13 -5.59
N ALA A 100 7.18 -5.36 -5.23
CA ALA A 100 7.74 -6.70 -5.11
C ALA A 100 6.98 -7.52 -4.04
N LEU A 101 6.61 -6.90 -2.92
CA LEU A 101 5.78 -7.53 -1.89
C LEU A 101 4.36 -7.85 -2.39
N ILE A 102 3.72 -6.93 -3.13
CA ILE A 102 2.41 -7.18 -3.76
C ILE A 102 2.50 -8.38 -4.72
N ASP A 103 3.52 -8.42 -5.56
CA ASP A 103 3.75 -9.52 -6.49
C ASP A 103 4.02 -10.85 -5.76
N MET A 104 4.80 -10.82 -4.67
CA MET A 104 5.06 -12.00 -3.83
C MET A 104 3.77 -12.57 -3.22
N VAL A 105 2.87 -11.72 -2.73
CA VAL A 105 1.59 -12.15 -2.12
C VAL A 105 0.47 -12.36 -3.13
N SER A 106 0.72 -12.18 -4.44
CA SER A 106 -0.28 -12.37 -5.51
C SER A 106 -0.82 -13.80 -5.61
N THR A 107 -0.11 -14.78 -5.05
CA THR A 107 -0.59 -16.17 -4.99
C THR A 107 -1.35 -16.49 -3.71
N TRP A 108 -1.34 -15.59 -2.72
CA TRP A 108 -1.92 -15.81 -1.40
C TRP A 108 -3.42 -15.46 -1.40
N ASP A 109 -4.14 -15.98 -0.41
CA ASP A 109 -5.56 -15.70 -0.24
C ASP A 109 -5.72 -14.34 0.44
N ARG A 110 -6.27 -13.37 -0.26
CA ARG A 110 -6.63 -12.07 0.32
C ARG A 110 -7.83 -12.25 1.25
N ALA A 111 -7.69 -11.80 2.50
CA ALA A 111 -8.75 -11.91 3.50
C ALA A 111 -9.96 -11.05 3.10
N ASP A 112 -11.14 -11.65 3.20
CA ASP A 112 -12.40 -10.91 3.19
C ASP A 112 -12.64 -10.38 4.60
N THR A 113 -12.63 -9.06 4.75
CA THR A 113 -12.90 -8.41 6.03
C THR A 113 -14.39 -8.17 6.24
N GLY A 114 -15.25 -8.41 5.24
CA GLY A 114 -16.67 -8.04 5.29
C GLY A 114 -16.85 -6.59 5.74
N ASP A 115 -17.73 -6.38 6.72
CA ASP A 115 -17.98 -5.07 7.33
C ASP A 115 -16.94 -4.65 8.39
N MET A 116 -15.96 -5.51 8.69
CA MET A 116 -14.92 -5.18 9.67
C MET A 116 -13.96 -4.13 9.12
N ASP A 117 -13.55 -3.21 9.99
CA ASP A 117 -12.45 -2.30 9.70
C ASP A 117 -11.14 -3.10 9.46
N SER A 118 -10.67 -3.11 8.22
CA SER A 118 -9.49 -3.88 7.82
C SER A 118 -8.21 -3.40 8.51
N PHE A 119 -8.11 -2.12 8.86
CA PHE A 119 -6.97 -1.60 9.62
C PHE A 119 -7.02 -2.05 11.08
N ALA A 120 -8.19 -2.10 11.70
CA ALA A 120 -8.35 -2.67 13.04
C ALA A 120 -8.00 -4.16 13.08
N LEU A 121 -8.40 -4.94 12.07
CA LEU A 121 -7.99 -6.34 11.93
C LEU A 121 -6.46 -6.46 11.83
N ALA A 122 -5.84 -5.64 10.96
CA ALA A 122 -4.39 -5.63 10.79
C ALA A 122 -3.65 -5.39 12.12
N GLN A 123 -4.15 -4.50 12.99
CA GLN A 123 -3.53 -4.22 14.28
C GLN A 123 -3.55 -5.40 15.26
N LYS A 124 -4.54 -6.30 15.17
CA LYS A 124 -4.64 -7.50 16.02
C LYS A 124 -3.72 -8.65 15.59
N LEU A 125 -3.13 -8.57 14.40
CA LEU A 125 -2.27 -9.62 13.87
C LEU A 125 -0.85 -9.47 14.43
N GLU A 126 -0.50 -10.40 15.30
CA GLU A 126 0.79 -10.48 15.99
C GLU A 126 1.81 -11.37 15.26
N GLY A 127 3.08 -11.27 15.65
CA GLY A 127 4.17 -12.11 15.13
C GLY A 127 4.57 -11.82 13.68
N LEU A 128 4.18 -10.64 13.16
CA LEU A 128 4.59 -10.15 11.85
C LEU A 128 5.84 -9.27 11.99
N VAL A 129 6.80 -9.43 11.08
CA VAL A 129 8.01 -8.61 11.00
C VAL A 129 7.77 -7.42 10.08
N GLU A 130 8.12 -6.22 10.50
CA GLU A 130 8.05 -5.02 9.67
C GLU A 130 9.09 -5.05 8.55
N ILE A 131 8.69 -4.61 7.36
CA ILE A 131 9.58 -4.47 6.20
C ILE A 131 9.89 -2.98 6.01
N PRO A 132 10.99 -2.46 6.58
CA PRO A 132 11.28 -1.02 6.58
C PRO A 132 11.53 -0.48 5.18
N GLU A 133 12.09 -1.28 4.26
CA GLU A 133 12.41 -0.86 2.90
C GLU A 133 11.16 -0.54 2.07
N ALA A 134 10.02 -1.16 2.39
CA ALA A 134 8.73 -0.93 1.74
C ALA A 134 7.78 -0.05 2.59
N SER A 135 8.24 0.46 3.74
CA SER A 135 7.40 1.16 4.72
C SER A 135 7.78 2.63 4.90
N GLY A 136 6.82 3.42 5.36
CA GLY A 136 6.97 4.85 5.60
C GLY A 136 5.79 5.44 6.35
N ARG A 137 5.55 6.75 6.16
CA ARG A 137 4.50 7.48 6.89
C ARG A 137 3.10 7.10 6.45
N THR A 138 2.90 6.80 5.17
CA THR A 138 1.60 6.58 4.55
C THR A 138 1.34 5.12 4.14
N ILE A 139 2.35 4.25 4.26
CA ILE A 139 2.30 2.83 3.91
C ILE A 139 3.16 2.04 4.90
N ARG A 140 2.70 0.87 5.35
CA ARG A 140 3.44 -0.03 6.25
C ARG A 140 3.23 -1.47 5.88
N TRP A 141 4.32 -2.20 5.71
CA TRP A 141 4.35 -3.62 5.45
C TRP A 141 4.78 -4.41 6.68
N ARG A 142 4.02 -5.44 7.02
CA ARG A 142 4.41 -6.45 8.00
C ARG A 142 4.11 -7.85 7.46
N VAL A 143 5.06 -8.76 7.57
CA VAL A 143 5.00 -10.09 6.95
C VAL A 143 5.49 -11.19 7.90
N SER A 144 4.88 -12.36 7.82
CA SER A 144 5.37 -13.62 8.36
C SER A 144 5.38 -14.68 7.27
N ALA A 145 5.74 -15.92 7.62
CA ALA A 145 5.67 -17.05 6.69
C ALA A 145 4.24 -17.36 6.20
N THR A 146 3.19 -16.93 6.88
CA THR A 146 1.80 -17.33 6.57
C THR A 146 0.81 -16.18 6.49
N VAL A 147 1.18 -14.96 6.90
CA VAL A 147 0.32 -13.78 6.87
C VAL A 147 1.12 -12.57 6.40
N ALA A 148 0.52 -11.74 5.56
CA ALA A 148 1.09 -10.46 5.13
C ALA A 148 0.06 -9.35 5.30
N VAL A 149 0.52 -8.17 5.68
CA VAL A 149 -0.29 -6.98 5.94
C VAL A 149 0.35 -5.78 5.26
N MET A 150 -0.44 -5.10 4.43
CA MET A 150 -0.13 -3.78 3.90
C MET A 150 -1.15 -2.79 4.46
N ALA A 151 -0.75 -1.99 5.45
CA ALA A 151 -1.55 -0.87 5.92
C ALA A 151 -1.19 0.38 5.12
N PHE A 152 -2.16 1.19 4.72
CA PHE A 152 -1.91 2.40 3.94
C PHE A 152 -2.99 3.47 4.18
N GLN A 153 -2.64 4.72 3.96
CA GLN A 153 -3.59 5.83 3.94
C GLN A 153 -4.17 5.99 2.53
N ASN A 154 -5.49 5.91 2.39
CA ASN A 154 -6.14 6.11 1.10
C ASN A 154 -5.85 7.52 0.53
N TRP A 155 -6.01 7.65 -0.79
CA TRP A 155 -5.69 8.87 -1.54
C TRP A 155 -6.93 9.65 -2.02
N SER A 156 -8.15 9.22 -1.64
CA SER A 156 -9.40 9.85 -2.07
C SER A 156 -9.50 11.31 -1.60
N SER A 157 -10.00 12.18 -2.49
CA SER A 157 -10.32 13.59 -2.20
C SER A 157 -11.63 13.81 -1.46
N GLU A 158 -12.50 12.81 -1.35
CA GLU A 158 -13.89 12.99 -0.86
C GLU A 158 -14.02 12.82 0.66
N GLU A 159 -13.01 12.27 1.35
CA GLU A 159 -13.02 12.07 2.80
C GLU A 159 -11.65 12.39 3.43
N PRO A 160 -11.57 12.66 4.76
CA PRO A 160 -10.30 12.65 5.46
C PRO A 160 -9.57 11.33 5.22
N ARG A 161 -8.27 11.39 4.92
CA ARG A 161 -7.48 10.19 4.67
C ARG A 161 -7.57 9.22 5.85
N ARG A 162 -8.07 8.01 5.60
CA ARG A 162 -8.18 6.95 6.60
C ARG A 162 -7.16 5.86 6.32
N TRP A 163 -6.65 5.28 7.40
CA TRP A 163 -5.89 4.04 7.30
C TRP A 163 -6.83 2.92 6.87
N ARG A 164 -6.36 2.14 5.90
CA ARG A 164 -6.93 0.87 5.46
C ARG A 164 -5.84 -0.17 5.53
N ALA A 165 -6.20 -1.44 5.49
CA ALA A 165 -5.23 -2.50 5.26
C ALA A 165 -5.72 -3.51 4.24
N PHE A 166 -4.77 -4.09 3.52
CA PHE A 166 -4.91 -5.37 2.86
C PHE A 166 -4.22 -6.43 3.69
N VAL A 167 -4.88 -7.57 3.85
CA VAL A 167 -4.38 -8.70 4.63
C VAL A 167 -4.44 -9.93 3.73
N TRP A 168 -3.34 -10.67 3.67
CA TRP A 168 -3.23 -11.92 2.93
C TRP A 168 -2.85 -13.06 3.86
N SER A 169 -3.29 -14.26 3.53
CA SER A 169 -2.92 -15.50 4.20
C SER A 169 -2.43 -16.56 3.22
N ARG A 170 -1.51 -17.39 3.68
CA ARG A 170 -1.03 -18.57 2.96
C ARG A 170 -1.32 -19.82 3.77
N GLY A 171 -2.12 -20.70 3.17
CA GLY A 171 -2.47 -21.99 3.76
C GLY A 171 -3.32 -21.88 5.04
N GLU A 172 -3.57 -23.03 5.65
CA GLU A 172 -4.52 -23.14 6.76
C GLU A 172 -4.06 -22.45 8.05
N VAL A 173 -2.76 -22.37 8.27
CA VAL A 173 -2.19 -21.67 9.45
C VAL A 173 -2.50 -20.17 9.37
N GLY A 174 -2.26 -19.54 8.21
CA GLY A 174 -2.56 -18.12 8.01
C GLY A 174 -4.05 -17.83 8.11
N ARG A 175 -4.90 -18.66 7.50
CA ARG A 175 -6.36 -18.51 7.58
C ARG A 175 -6.87 -18.59 9.03
N ARG A 176 -6.37 -19.55 9.82
CA ARG A 176 -6.73 -19.65 11.24
C ARG A 176 -6.28 -18.44 12.06
N GLN A 177 -5.09 -17.90 11.80
CA GLN A 177 -4.60 -16.70 12.48
C GLN A 177 -5.50 -15.49 12.20
N ILE A 178 -5.89 -15.28 10.93
CA ILE A 178 -6.81 -14.21 10.55
C ILE A 178 -8.20 -14.44 11.17
N GLY A 179 -8.72 -15.66 11.10
CA GLY A 179 -10.02 -16.01 11.70
C GLY A 179 -10.07 -15.74 13.20
N ALA A 180 -9.02 -16.08 13.94
CA ALA A 180 -8.91 -15.80 15.37
C ALA A 180 -8.90 -14.30 15.70
N ALA A 181 -8.38 -13.45 14.81
CA ALA A 181 -8.37 -12.00 14.98
C ALA A 181 -9.72 -11.33 14.64
N ILE A 182 -10.53 -11.98 13.79
CA ILE A 182 -11.89 -11.54 13.42
C ILE A 182 -12.89 -11.86 14.54
N VAL A 183 -12.80 -13.02 15.17
CA VAL A 183 -13.68 -13.38 16.29
C VAL A 183 -13.41 -12.41 17.45
N PRO A 184 -14.44 -11.73 18.01
CA PRO A 184 -14.27 -10.93 19.21
C PRO A 184 -13.67 -11.84 20.29
N THR A 185 -12.56 -11.44 20.91
CA THR A 185 -12.07 -12.12 22.10
C THR A 185 -13.21 -12.09 23.10
N ALA A 186 -13.94 -13.19 23.22
CA ALA A 186 -14.97 -13.32 24.23
C ALA A 186 -14.27 -13.05 25.56
N ALA A 187 -14.68 -12.00 26.25
CA ALA A 187 -14.20 -11.73 27.60
C ALA A 187 -14.43 -13.02 28.38
N LEU A 188 -13.35 -13.70 28.76
CA LEU A 188 -13.41 -14.82 29.67
C LEU A 188 -14.23 -14.35 30.88
N PRO A 189 -15.33 -15.02 31.22
CA PRO A 189 -16.12 -14.61 32.38
C PRO A 189 -15.22 -14.67 33.61
N LEU A 190 -15.07 -13.54 34.30
CA LEU A 190 -14.42 -13.48 35.59
C LEU A 190 -15.05 -14.56 36.50
N PRO A 191 -14.24 -15.34 37.24
CA PRO A 191 -14.78 -16.35 38.13
C PRO A 191 -15.74 -15.69 39.10
N ARG A 192 -16.99 -16.19 39.16
CA ARG A 192 -17.96 -15.76 40.16
C ARG A 192 -17.35 -16.01 41.53
N ALA A 193 -17.14 -14.95 42.28
CA ALA A 193 -16.87 -15.05 43.70
C ALA A 193 -18.07 -15.75 44.35
N THR A 194 -17.86 -16.96 44.83
CA THR A 194 -18.79 -17.65 45.72
C THR A 194 -18.73 -16.94 47.07
N GLY A 195 -19.79 -16.24 47.43
CA GLY A 195 -20.12 -15.86 48.80
C GLY A 195 -21.09 -16.84 49.41
#